data_AF-A0A967P9C8-F1
#
_entry.id   AF-A0A967P9C8-F1
#
_cell.length_a   1.000
_cell.length_b   1.000
_cell.length_c   1.000
_cell.angle_alpha   90.00
_cell.angle_beta   90.00
_cell.angle_gamma   90.00
#
_symmetry.space_group_name_H-M   'P 1'
#
loop_
_entity.id
_entity.type
_entity.pdbx_description
1 polymer ?
#
loop_
_entity_poly.entity_id
_entity_poly.type
_entity_poly.pdbx_seq_one_letter_code
_entity_poly.pdbx_strand_id
1 'polypeptide(L)' 'MKTTLVIDDKILVRLKEEAAKRETTVSQLVESALRLMLDSSNKVKKEVEPLPTFDLEGSYVDISDREQLYKTMEE' A
#
# COMPACT_ATOMS: atom_id res chain seq x y z
N MET A 1 11.11 0.91 23.19
CA MET A 1 11.77 0.12 24.26
C MET A 1 12.99 -0.57 23.68
N LYS A 2 14.03 -0.87 24.48
CA LYS A 2 15.23 -1.60 24.02
C LYS A 2 15.13 -3.06 24.47
N THR A 3 15.16 -3.97 23.51
CA THR A 3 15.11 -5.43 23.74
C THR A 3 16.31 -6.06 23.06
N THR A 4 16.93 -7.04 23.70
CA THR A 4 18.02 -7.84 23.12
C THR A 4 17.45 -9.17 22.62
N LEU A 5 17.73 -9.52 21.37
CA LEU A 5 17.30 -10.75 20.73
C LEU A 5 18.55 -11.56 20.35
N VAL A 6 18.48 -12.88 20.51
CA VAL A 6 19.52 -13.80 20.01
C VAL A 6 19.17 -14.14 18.57
N ILE A 7 20.06 -13.83 17.63
CA ILE A 7 19.84 -13.98 16.18
C ILE A 7 21.08 -14.65 15.59
N ASP A 8 20.87 -15.60 14.68
CA ASP A 8 21.97 -16.22 13.91
C ASP A 8 22.67 -15.18 13.00
N ASP A 9 23.99 -15.31 12.86
CA ASP A 9 24.81 -14.36 12.09
C ASP A 9 24.39 -14.26 10.63
N LYS A 10 23.97 -15.36 10.00
CA LYS A 10 23.52 -15.35 8.59
C LYS A 10 22.22 -14.55 8.43
N ILE A 11 21.35 -14.60 9.44
CA ILE A 11 20.13 -13.81 9.48
C ILE A 11 20.46 -12.34 9.69
N LEU A 12 21.42 -12.01 10.55
CA LEU A 12 21.85 -10.64 10.77
C LEU A 12 22.44 -10.00 9.50
N VAL A 13 23.23 -10.76 8.72
CA VAL A 13 23.76 -10.30 7.42
C VAL A 13 22.61 -9.93 6.47
N ARG A 14 21.63 -10.84 6.32
CA ARG A 14 20.45 -10.58 5.48
C ARG A 14 19.63 -9.38 5.95
N LEU A 15 19.45 -9.22 7.26
CA LEU A 15 18.74 -8.07 7.83
C LEU A 15 19.46 -6.76 7.51
N LYS A 16 20.79 -6.72 7.56
CA LYS A 16 21.57 -5.54 7.20
C LYS A 16 21.45 -5.20 5.71
N GLU A 17 21.53 -6.21 4.84
CA GLU A 17 21.35 -6.03 3.39
C GLU A 17 19.96 -5.46 3.06
N GLU A 18 18.91 -6.03 3.64
CA GLU A 18 17.53 -5.56 3.43
C GLU A 18 17.27 -4.18 4.03
N ALA A 19 17.87 -3.88 5.18
CA ALA A 19 17.79 -2.55 5.79
C ALA A 19 18.44 -1.50 4.89
N ALA A 20 19.62 -1.81 4.32
CA ALA A 20 20.32 -0.92 3.38
C ALA A 20 19.51 -0.69 2.09
N LYS A 21 18.92 -1.74 1.51
CA LYS A 21 18.07 -1.62 0.30
C LYS A 21 16.85 -0.74 0.51
N ARG A 22 16.29 -0.74 1.73
CA ARG A 22 15.08 0.02 2.07
C ARG A 22 15.38 1.39 2.69
N GLU A 23 16.66 1.76 2.80
CA GLU A 23 17.10 2.99 3.49
C GLU A 23 16.57 3.09 4.93
N THR A 24 16.53 1.96 5.64
CA THR A 24 16.04 1.87 7.03
C THR A 24 17.10 1.28 7.96
N THR A 25 16.87 1.35 9.27
CA THR A 25 17.71 0.67 10.26
C THR A 25 17.26 -0.78 10.49
N VAL A 26 18.19 -1.65 10.92
CA VAL A 26 17.88 -3.05 11.28
C VAL A 26 16.78 -3.11 12.34
N SER A 27 16.82 -2.24 13.36
CA SER A 27 15.80 -2.20 14.41
C SER A 27 14.41 -1.84 13.88
N GLN A 28 14.30 -0.88 12.95
CA GLN A 28 13.03 -0.50 12.33
C GLN A 28 12.49 -1.62 11.42
N LEU A 29 13.37 -2.29 10.68
CA LEU A 29 13.00 -3.42 9.83
C LEU A 29 12.44 -4.57 10.67
N VAL A 30 13.13 -4.90 11.77
CA VAL A 30 12.70 -5.94 12.71
C VAL A 30 11.38 -5.56 13.39
N GLU A 31 11.23 -4.31 13.85
CA GLU A 31 9.97 -3.84 14.44
C GLU A 31 8.80 -3.98 13.47
N SER A 32 8.98 -3.55 12.22
CA SER A 32 7.94 -3.61 11.19
C SER A 32 7.53 -5.05 10.90
N ALA A 33 8.52 -5.96 10.78
CA ALA A 33 8.27 -7.37 10.58
C ALA A 33 7.52 -8.01 11.76
N LEU A 34 7.93 -7.70 13.00
CA LEU A 34 7.26 -8.19 14.21
C LEU A 34 5.84 -7.66 14.32
N ARG A 35 5.62 -6.39 13.99
CA ARG A 35 4.26 -5.81 13.97
C ARG A 35 3.38 -6.56 12.98
N LEU A 36 3.83 -6.75 11.75
CA LEU A 36 3.07 -7.49 10.73
C LEU A 36 2.80 -8.95 11.13
N MET A 37 3.77 -9.61 11.77
CA MET A 37 3.63 -11.01 12.20
C MET A 37 2.64 -11.15 13.36
N LEU A 38 2.66 -10.21 14.31
CA LEU A 38 1.81 -10.22 15.50
C LEU A 38 0.43 -9.62 15.26
N ASP A 39 0.26 -8.87 14.18
CA ASP A 39 -1.03 -8.31 13.78
C ASP A 39 -1.93 -9.40 13.17
N SER A 40 -2.47 -10.23 14.06
CA SER A 40 -3.43 -11.29 13.77
C SER A 40 -4.78 -10.77 13.25
N SER A 41 -5.00 -9.44 13.27
CA SER A 41 -6.22 -8.79 12.80
C SER A 41 -6.30 -8.68 11.28
N ASN A 42 -5.18 -8.80 10.55
CA ASN A 42 -5.13 -8.56 9.10
C ASN A 42 -5.54 -9.79 8.25
N LYS A 43 -6.01 -10.88 8.86
CA LYS A 43 -6.54 -12.06 8.15
C LYS A 43 -8.05 -12.03 7.92
N VAL A 44 -8.77 -11.18 8.64
CA VAL A 44 -10.13 -10.87 8.23
C VAL A 44 -9.98 -9.86 7.12
N LYS A 45 -10.13 -10.28 5.85
CA LYS A 45 -10.49 -9.33 4.80
C LYS A 45 -11.71 -8.62 5.34
N LYS A 46 -11.51 -7.41 5.87
CA LYS A 46 -12.63 -6.55 6.24
C LYS A 46 -13.49 -6.54 5.00
N GLU A 47 -14.74 -6.98 5.10
CA GLU A 47 -15.67 -6.90 3.97
C GLU A 47 -15.72 -5.43 3.62
N VAL A 48 -14.95 -5.06 2.59
CA VAL A 48 -14.92 -3.71 2.09
C VAL A 48 -16.25 -3.58 1.39
N GLU A 49 -17.06 -2.64 1.85
CA GLU A 49 -18.29 -2.32 1.15
C GLU A 49 -17.96 -2.08 -0.32
N PRO A 50 -18.76 -2.63 -1.25
CA PRO A 50 -18.51 -2.45 -2.66
C PRO A 50 -18.46 -0.95 -2.97
N LEU A 51 -17.57 -0.55 -3.88
CA LEU A 51 -17.53 0.84 -4.34
C LEU A 51 -18.92 1.21 -4.87
N PRO A 52 -19.41 2.43 -4.57
CA PRO A 52 -20.71 2.88 -5.05
C PRO A 52 -20.72 2.78 -6.57
N THR A 53 -21.76 2.17 -7.11
CA THR A 53 -21.99 2.08 -8.54
C THR A 53 -22.90 3.22 -8.94
N PHE A 54 -22.49 4.01 -9.93
CA PHE A 54 -23.31 5.08 -10.49
C PHE A 54 -23.79 4.63 -11.87
N ASP A 55 -25.11 4.60 -12.06
CA ASP A 55 -25.70 4.41 -13.38
C ASP A 55 -25.67 5.75 -14.12
N LEU A 56 -24.49 6.06 -14.66
CA LEU A 56 -24.33 7.16 -15.59
C LEU A 56 -24.72 6.58 -16.96
N GLU A 57 -25.85 7.03 -17.51
CA GLU A 57 -26.43 6.60 -18.80
C GLU A 57 -25.51 6.93 -20.01
N GLY A 58 -24.26 6.46 -19.98
CA GLY A 58 -23.21 6.80 -20.91
C GLY A 58 -22.60 8.18 -20.70
N SER A 59 -21.62 8.51 -21.54
CA SER A 59 -21.08 9.86 -21.65
C SER A 59 -21.81 10.59 -22.79
N TYR A 60 -22.21 11.84 -22.54
CA TYR A 60 -22.87 12.69 -23.55
C TYR A 60 -21.92 13.10 -24.70
N VAL A 61 -20.62 12.99 -24.45
CA VAL A 61 -19.53 13.25 -25.38
C VAL A 61 -18.52 12.10 -25.33
N ASP A 62 -17.70 11.93 -26.36
CA ASP A 62 -16.54 11.06 -26.26
C ASP A 62 -15.53 11.67 -25.29
N ILE A 63 -15.31 11.01 -24.15
CA ILE A 63 -14.35 11.46 -23.11
C ILE A 63 -12.91 11.53 -23.61
N SER A 64 -12.60 10.89 -24.74
CA SER A 64 -11.28 10.94 -25.38
C SER A 64 -11.11 12.18 -26.26
N ASP A 65 -12.21 12.84 -26.66
CA ASP A 65 -12.19 14.06 -27.46
C ASP A 65 -12.31 15.29 -26.54
N ARG A 66 -11.16 15.89 -26.28
CA ARG A 66 -11.04 17.07 -25.43
C ARG A 66 -11.84 18.25 -25.98
N GLU A 67 -11.82 18.49 -27.29
CA GLU A 67 -12.44 19.68 -27.88
C GLU A 67 -13.97 19.57 -27.84
N GLN A 68 -14.51 18.37 -28.10
CA GLN A 68 -15.94 18.10 -28.00
C GLN A 68 -16.46 18.30 -26.56
N LEU A 69 -15.69 17.87 -25.56
CA LEU A 69 -16.01 18.07 -24.14
C LEU A 69 -16.08 19.55 -23.78
N TYR A 70 -15.05 20.33 -24.10
CA TYR A 70 -15.02 21.77 -23.77
C TYR A 70 -16.17 22.53 -24.44
N LYS A 71 -16.46 22.23 -25.70
CA LYS A 71 -17.56 22.86 -26.42
C LYS A 71 -18.91 22.63 -25.74
N THR A 72 -19.16 21.41 -25.27
CA THR A 72 -20.42 21.04 -24.61
C THR A 72 -20.53 21.61 -23.18
N MET A 73 -19.40 22.00 -22.56
CA MET A 73 -19.38 22.65 -21.24
C MET A 73 -19.51 24.17 -21.31
N GLU A 74 -19.11 24.81 -22.41
CA GLU A 74 -19.07 26.27 -22.56
C GLU A 74 -20.24 26.88 -23.38
N GLU A 75 -21.00 26.07 -24.14
CA GLU A 75 -22.29 26.45 -24.76
C GLU A 75 -23.48 26.14 -23.84
#